data_AF-A0A6S6VDB3-F1
#
_entry.id   AF-A0A6S6VDB3-F1
#
_cell.length_a   1.000
_cell.length_b   1.000
_cell.length_c   1.000
_cell.angle_alpha   90.00
_cell.angle_beta   90.00
_cell.angle_gamma   90.00
#
_symmetry.space_group_name_H-M   'P 1'
#
loop_
_entity.id
_entity.type
_entity.pdbx_description
1 polymer ?
#
loop_
_entity_poly.entity_id
_entity_poly.type
_entity_poly.pdbx_seq_one_letter_code
_entity_poly.pdbx_strand_id
1 'polypeptide(L)'
;MSLGVLDLFRPRRNVPKMRKQPRKTTRPGPPERIIYPSFLSTQDDPPPPYTSESHAYFGPSKMNQTDSKNAELPAPLADPTLPSEINFITPPNATKLSCQEEQLRRYLIEIVAYALDANFDELNTALYKQSITYHTNTILSSAERAELLHLSRLIQELCGKTRSNQANTMKRTDMMQVYTAVSYPAMWIGLGEDALDLVASYADYAEDANVENARRSKTLLAHWACNQNRTNGERDMKASLNSCTRAIEKISFPNGNVQCVLRRALEKYQQESGIEPVEYGSICYPVREGYSDLYTLMRGSWRTEEDQIVF
;
A
#
# COMPACT_ATOMS: atom_id res chain seq x y z
N MET A 1 30.44 -26.49 75.89
CA MET A 1 31.28 -25.36 75.43
C MET A 1 30.61 -24.84 74.16
N SER A 2 29.67 -23.89 74.21
CA SER A 2 29.78 -22.42 74.36
C SER A 2 30.66 -21.72 73.32
N LEU A 3 30.19 -20.55 72.88
CA LEU A 3 30.52 -19.70 71.71
C LEU A 3 29.65 -20.04 70.47
N GLY A 4 28.66 -19.26 70.01
CA GLY A 4 28.29 -17.86 70.27
C GLY A 4 28.62 -16.97 69.07
N VAL A 5 27.67 -16.07 68.75
CA VAL A 5 27.85 -14.74 68.10
C VAL A 5 27.21 -14.53 66.70
N LEU A 6 26.01 -13.91 66.76
CA LEU A 6 25.47 -12.73 66.05
C LEU A 6 24.87 -12.81 64.63
N ASP A 7 23.54 -12.76 64.64
CA ASP A 7 22.65 -11.82 63.95
C ASP A 7 23.28 -10.65 63.17
N LEU A 8 22.76 -10.41 61.97
CA LEU A 8 22.54 -9.07 61.41
C LEU A 8 21.39 -9.09 60.38
N PHE A 9 20.16 -9.11 60.91
CA PHE A 9 18.95 -8.67 60.22
C PHE A 9 19.08 -7.18 59.86
N ARG A 10 19.07 -6.82 58.57
CA ARG A 10 18.87 -5.43 58.13
C ARG A 10 17.39 -5.17 57.82
N PRO A 11 16.74 -4.19 58.45
CA PRO A 11 15.39 -3.78 58.09
C PRO A 11 15.39 -2.95 56.80
N ARG A 12 14.53 -3.32 55.83
CA ARG A 12 14.23 -2.51 54.65
C ARG A 12 13.56 -1.20 55.09
N ARG A 13 14.21 -0.08 54.81
CA ARG A 13 13.66 1.27 55.00
C ARG A 13 12.45 1.47 54.08
N ASN A 14 11.31 1.79 54.69
CA ASN A 14 10.13 2.34 54.02
C ASN A 14 10.48 3.71 53.44
N VAL A 15 10.37 3.85 52.12
CA VAL A 15 10.49 5.14 51.41
C VAL A 15 9.09 5.74 51.29
N PRO A 16 8.84 6.98 51.73
CA PRO A 16 7.53 7.61 51.63
C PRO A 16 7.12 7.86 50.18
N LYS A 17 5.89 7.47 49.84
CA LYS A 17 5.25 7.75 48.55
C LYS A 17 5.03 9.26 48.38
N MET A 18 5.78 9.90 47.47
CA MET A 18 5.50 11.27 47.05
C MET A 18 4.19 11.32 46.24
N ARG A 19 3.19 11.96 46.84
CA ARG A 19 1.88 12.30 46.27
C ARG A 19 2.08 13.36 45.17
N LYS A 20 2.09 12.94 43.90
CA LYS A 20 2.07 13.86 42.75
C LYS A 20 0.72 14.58 42.72
N GLN A 21 0.75 15.91 42.84
CA GLN A 21 -0.44 16.75 42.66
C GLN A 21 -0.87 16.75 41.18
N PRO A 22 -2.18 16.79 40.89
CA PRO A 22 -2.68 16.92 39.53
C PRO A 22 -2.45 18.34 39.00
N ARG A 23 -1.63 18.47 37.95
CA ARG A 23 -1.54 19.71 37.15
C ARG A 23 -2.85 19.92 36.40
N LYS A 24 -3.53 21.02 36.70
CA LYS A 24 -4.64 21.56 35.89
C LYS A 24 -4.08 21.96 34.52
N THR A 25 -4.45 21.23 33.47
CA THR A 25 -4.27 21.67 32.09
C THR A 25 -5.57 22.33 31.63
N THR A 26 -5.52 23.65 31.49
CA THR A 26 -6.56 24.46 30.86
C THR A 26 -6.67 24.03 29.40
N ARG A 27 -7.84 23.51 28.99
CA ARG A 27 -8.14 23.20 27.58
C ARG A 27 -8.20 24.51 26.77
N PRO A 28 -7.46 24.64 25.65
CA PRO A 28 -7.75 25.66 24.66
C PRO A 28 -9.11 25.37 24.02
N GLY A 29 -9.93 26.40 23.87
CA GLY A 29 -11.22 26.33 23.17
C GLY A 29 -11.06 26.03 21.68
N PRO A 30 -12.16 25.66 21.00
CA PRO A 30 -12.13 25.30 19.58
C PRO A 30 -11.76 26.52 18.72
N PRO A 31 -10.95 26.36 17.66
CA PRO A 31 -10.65 27.44 16.74
C PRO A 31 -11.91 27.87 15.97
N GLU A 32 -12.05 29.18 15.82
CA GLU A 32 -13.13 29.85 15.11
C GLU A 32 -13.23 29.36 13.66
N ARG A 33 -14.48 29.24 13.18
CA ARG A 33 -14.81 28.91 11.79
C ARG A 33 -14.23 29.97 10.86
N ILE A 34 -13.25 29.58 10.03
CA ILE A 34 -12.88 30.35 8.85
C ILE A 34 -14.04 30.24 7.85
N ILE A 35 -14.72 31.37 7.63
CA ILE A 35 -15.70 31.55 6.56
C ILE A 35 -14.90 31.86 5.29
N TYR A 36 -14.95 30.97 4.31
CA TYR A 36 -14.43 31.27 2.98
C TYR A 36 -15.46 32.12 2.22
N PRO A 37 -15.06 33.22 1.57
CA PRO A 37 -15.96 33.96 0.69
C PRO A 37 -16.26 33.12 -0.57
N SER A 38 -17.55 32.92 -0.81
CA SER A 38 -18.09 32.36 -2.05
C SER A 38 -17.72 33.24 -3.24
N PHE A 39 -16.90 32.73 -4.15
CA PHE A 39 -16.74 33.35 -5.46
C PHE A 39 -17.84 32.83 -6.38
N LEU A 40 -18.83 33.70 -6.59
CA LEU A 40 -19.81 33.62 -7.65
C LEU A 40 -19.12 33.84 -9.00
N SER A 41 -19.31 32.84 -9.86
CA SER A 41 -19.46 32.90 -11.31
C SER A 41 -19.66 34.29 -11.92
N THR A 42 -18.77 34.66 -12.84
CA THR A 42 -19.12 35.25 -14.14
C THR A 42 -17.96 35.03 -15.11
N GLN A 43 -18.25 34.45 -16.27
CA GLN A 43 -18.11 35.10 -17.58
C GLN A 43 -17.62 34.13 -18.65
N ASP A 44 -18.47 33.98 -19.66
CA ASP A 44 -18.29 33.22 -20.89
C ASP A 44 -17.03 33.65 -21.66
N ASP A 45 -16.15 32.70 -21.96
CA ASP A 45 -15.20 32.80 -23.06
C ASP A 45 -15.38 31.60 -23.99
N PRO A 46 -15.71 31.80 -25.28
CA PRO A 46 -15.80 30.72 -26.24
C PRO A 46 -14.40 30.20 -26.62
N PRO A 47 -14.24 28.89 -26.92
CA PRO A 47 -12.96 28.35 -27.36
C PRO A 47 -12.57 28.89 -28.74
N PRO A 48 -11.27 29.08 -29.03
CA PRO A 48 -10.79 29.57 -30.32
C PRO A 48 -11.06 28.57 -31.46
N PRO A 49 -11.24 29.04 -32.71
CA PRO A 49 -11.68 28.21 -33.82
C PRO A 49 -10.56 27.34 -34.38
N TYR A 50 -10.89 26.09 -34.70
CA TYR A 50 -10.08 25.21 -35.54
C TYR A 50 -9.93 25.81 -36.94
N THR A 51 -8.68 26.01 -37.38
CA THR A 51 -8.37 26.17 -38.79
C THR A 51 -7.94 24.82 -39.35
N SER A 52 -8.83 24.24 -40.14
CA SER A 52 -8.50 23.24 -41.15
C SER A 52 -8.14 23.99 -42.44
N GLU A 53 -6.99 23.69 -43.03
CA GLU A 53 -6.68 23.70 -44.47
C GLU A 53 -5.17 23.39 -44.61
N SER A 54 -4.79 22.25 -45.20
CA SER A 54 -4.48 22.05 -46.63
C SER A 54 -3.17 22.76 -47.04
N HIS A 55 -2.20 22.26 -47.79
CA HIS A 55 -1.99 21.22 -48.81
C HIS A 55 -0.45 20.92 -48.74
N ALA A 56 0.14 19.83 -49.23
CA ALA A 56 0.18 19.46 -50.64
C ALA A 56 0.90 18.12 -50.86
N TYR A 57 0.33 17.33 -51.77
CA TYR A 57 0.98 16.60 -52.88
C TYR A 57 2.35 15.94 -52.69
N PHE A 58 2.38 14.61 -52.81
CA PHE A 58 3.05 13.95 -53.93
C PHE A 58 2.27 12.70 -54.37
N GLY A 59 2.16 12.53 -55.68
CA GLY A 59 1.22 11.65 -56.38
C GLY A 59 1.59 10.16 -56.48
N PRO A 60 0.84 9.41 -57.31
CA PRO A 60 0.67 7.97 -57.20
C PRO A 60 1.66 7.17 -58.05
N SER A 61 2.01 5.96 -57.60
CA SER A 61 2.53 4.90 -58.47
C SER A 61 1.61 3.69 -58.44
N LYS A 62 1.18 3.28 -59.63
CA LYS A 62 0.39 2.08 -59.92
C LYS A 62 1.28 0.83 -59.89
N MET A 63 0.60 -0.32 -59.89
CA MET A 63 1.06 -1.68 -60.28
C MET A 63 1.93 -2.40 -59.21
N ASN A 64 1.64 -3.61 -58.75
CA ASN A 64 0.98 -4.76 -59.38
C ASN A 64 0.21 -5.65 -58.39
N GLN A 65 -0.87 -6.25 -58.92
CA GLN A 65 -1.43 -7.52 -58.48
C GLN A 65 -0.41 -8.64 -58.71
N THR A 66 -0.20 -9.50 -57.70
CA THR A 66 0.08 -10.92 -57.89
C THR A 66 -0.42 -11.69 -56.67
N ASP A 67 -1.38 -12.58 -56.94
CA ASP A 67 -1.75 -13.70 -56.10
C ASP A 67 -0.54 -14.58 -55.74
N SER A 68 -0.43 -15.03 -54.48
CA SER A 68 -0.15 -16.43 -54.15
C SER A 68 0.02 -16.69 -52.65
N LYS A 69 -0.88 -17.52 -52.13
CA LYS A 69 -0.66 -18.73 -51.33
C LYS A 69 0.18 -18.63 -50.04
N ASN A 70 -0.52 -18.86 -48.93
CA ASN A 70 -0.15 -19.71 -47.78
C ASN A 70 1.34 -20.04 -47.61
N ALA A 71 1.96 -19.39 -46.63
CA ALA A 71 3.07 -19.95 -45.88
C ALA A 71 2.79 -19.71 -44.39
N GLU A 72 2.18 -20.74 -43.78
CA GLU A 72 2.00 -20.89 -42.34
C GLU A 72 3.39 -20.96 -41.69
N LEU A 73 3.76 -19.90 -40.97
CA LEU A 73 4.95 -19.87 -40.12
C LEU A 73 4.67 -20.75 -38.89
N PRO A 74 5.50 -21.76 -38.58
CA PRO A 74 5.31 -22.53 -37.36
C PRO A 74 5.60 -21.64 -36.15
N ALA A 75 4.63 -21.59 -35.23
CA ALA A 75 4.77 -20.90 -33.95
C ALA A 75 6.04 -21.38 -33.22
N PRO A 76 6.80 -20.50 -32.55
CA PRO A 76 7.94 -20.93 -31.77
C PRO A 76 7.48 -21.88 -30.66
N LEU A 77 8.05 -23.09 -30.66
CA LEU A 77 7.90 -24.07 -29.59
C LEU A 77 8.26 -23.40 -28.26
N ALA A 78 7.26 -23.26 -27.38
CA ALA A 78 7.44 -22.73 -26.03
C ALA A 78 8.38 -23.66 -25.24
N ASP A 79 9.43 -23.05 -24.68
CA ASP A 79 10.40 -23.69 -23.78
C ASP A 79 9.70 -24.06 -22.45
N PRO A 80 9.69 -25.35 -22.04
CA PRO A 80 8.91 -25.81 -20.88
C PRO A 80 9.54 -25.48 -19.52
N THR A 81 10.53 -24.59 -19.47
CA THR A 81 11.36 -24.38 -18.27
C THR A 81 11.13 -23.07 -17.52
N LEU A 82 10.12 -22.27 -17.90
CA LEU A 82 9.73 -21.07 -17.14
C LEU A 82 8.61 -21.40 -16.15
N PRO A 83 8.76 -21.04 -14.85
CA PRO A 83 7.65 -21.15 -13.91
C PRO A 83 6.48 -20.35 -14.46
N SER A 84 5.32 -21.00 -14.54
CA SER A 84 4.08 -20.47 -15.10
C SER A 84 3.87 -19.02 -14.68
N GLU A 85 4.13 -18.10 -15.61
CA GLU A 85 3.79 -16.70 -15.43
C GLU A 85 2.31 -16.65 -15.04
N ILE A 86 2.01 -15.98 -13.92
CA ILE A 86 0.63 -15.68 -13.58
C ILE A 86 0.07 -14.92 -14.79
N ASN A 87 -0.84 -15.53 -15.55
CA ASN A 87 -1.47 -14.89 -16.68
C ASN A 87 -2.36 -13.78 -16.14
N PHE A 88 -1.81 -12.57 -16.04
CA PHE A 88 -2.54 -11.42 -15.54
C PHE A 88 -3.49 -10.92 -16.61
N ILE A 89 -4.79 -10.93 -16.30
CA ILE A 89 -5.84 -10.42 -17.18
C ILE A 89 -6.21 -9.01 -16.70
N THR A 90 -5.65 -8.02 -17.38
CA THR A 90 -5.82 -6.60 -17.10
C THR A 90 -7.11 -6.07 -17.76
N PRO A 91 -7.87 -5.17 -17.12
CA PRO A 91 -9.03 -4.55 -17.76
C PRO A 91 -8.59 -3.57 -18.88
N PRO A 92 -9.36 -3.44 -19.97
CA PRO A 92 -8.97 -2.64 -21.13
C PRO A 92 -8.79 -1.14 -20.84
N ASN A 93 -9.37 -0.65 -19.74
CA ASN A 93 -9.31 0.76 -19.33
C ASN A 93 -8.23 1.05 -18.27
N ALA A 94 -7.40 0.07 -17.90
CA ALA A 94 -6.32 0.29 -16.94
C ALA A 94 -5.29 1.26 -17.50
N THR A 95 -5.35 2.50 -17.04
CA THR A 95 -4.38 3.56 -17.38
C THR A 95 -3.75 4.07 -16.09
N LYS A 96 -2.46 4.38 -16.12
CA LYS A 96 -1.77 4.97 -14.96
C LYS A 96 -2.43 6.31 -14.58
N LEU A 97 -2.68 6.51 -13.29
CA LEU A 97 -3.24 7.75 -12.77
C LEU A 97 -2.14 8.79 -12.62
N SER A 98 -2.44 10.04 -12.98
CA SER A 98 -1.49 11.15 -12.87
C SER A 98 -1.31 11.63 -11.44
N CYS A 99 -2.32 11.46 -10.58
CA CYS A 99 -2.26 11.82 -9.17
C CYS A 99 -1.55 10.73 -8.36
N GLN A 100 -0.46 11.09 -7.68
CA GLN A 100 0.33 10.15 -6.88
C GLN A 100 -0.48 9.52 -5.73
N GLU A 101 -1.37 10.30 -5.10
CA GLU A 101 -2.23 9.79 -4.04
C GLU A 101 -3.20 8.72 -4.56
N GLU A 102 -3.85 8.98 -5.69
CA GLU A 102 -4.78 8.03 -6.29
C GLU A 102 -4.04 6.79 -6.82
N GLN A 103 -2.83 6.96 -7.38
CA GLN A 103 -1.99 5.85 -7.80
C GLN A 103 -1.58 4.97 -6.62
N LEU A 104 -1.16 5.57 -5.50
CA LEU A 104 -0.84 4.82 -4.30
C LEU A 104 -2.08 4.12 -3.74
N ARG A 105 -3.25 4.78 -3.68
CA ARG A 105 -4.50 4.13 -3.28
C ARG A 105 -4.78 2.90 -4.14
N ARG A 106 -4.60 3.00 -5.46
CA ARG A 106 -4.81 1.90 -6.40
C ARG A 106 -3.83 0.74 -6.17
N TYR A 107 -2.55 1.03 -5.93
CA TYR A 107 -1.57 0.00 -5.54
C TYR A 107 -1.93 -0.69 -4.23
N LEU A 108 -2.36 0.05 -3.22
CA LEU A 108 -2.77 -0.51 -1.94
C LEU A 108 -4.05 -1.34 -2.06
N ILE A 109 -5.00 -0.93 -2.91
CA ILE A 109 -6.21 -1.72 -3.21
C ILE A 109 -5.83 -3.06 -3.86
N GLU A 110 -4.93 -3.05 -4.85
CA GLU A 110 -4.42 -4.29 -5.48
C GLU A 110 -3.83 -5.24 -4.43
N ILE A 111 -2.98 -4.73 -3.54
CA ILE A 111 -2.31 -5.53 -2.50
C ILE A 111 -3.32 -6.15 -1.55
N VAL A 112 -4.26 -5.35 -1.04
CA VAL A 112 -5.28 -5.82 -0.10
C VAL A 112 -6.25 -6.79 -0.78
N ALA A 113 -6.65 -6.50 -2.02
CA ALA A 113 -7.51 -7.38 -2.82
C ALA A 113 -6.86 -8.75 -3.04
N TYR A 114 -5.58 -8.77 -3.40
CA TYR A 114 -4.83 -10.00 -3.59
C TYR A 114 -4.70 -10.79 -2.28
N ALA A 115 -4.40 -10.10 -1.17
CA ALA A 115 -4.23 -10.74 0.13
C ALA A 115 -5.52 -11.39 0.66
N LEU A 116 -6.68 -10.84 0.28
CA LEU A 116 -8.00 -11.30 0.71
C LEU A 116 -8.72 -12.20 -0.31
N ASP A 117 -8.08 -12.53 -1.43
CA ASP A 117 -8.72 -13.24 -2.55
C ASP A 117 -10.04 -12.55 -2.99
N ALA A 118 -10.00 -11.23 -3.12
CA ALA A 118 -11.16 -10.44 -3.52
C ALA A 118 -11.53 -10.68 -4.99
N ASN A 119 -12.82 -10.51 -5.31
CA ASN A 119 -13.30 -10.61 -6.68
C ASN A 119 -12.85 -9.38 -7.50
N PHE A 120 -11.81 -9.57 -8.33
CA PHE A 120 -11.23 -8.52 -9.16
C PHE A 120 -12.17 -8.01 -10.25
N ASP A 121 -13.10 -8.83 -10.76
CA ASP A 121 -14.13 -8.37 -11.70
C ASP A 121 -15.10 -7.38 -11.04
N GLU A 122 -15.50 -7.66 -9.79
CA GLU A 122 -16.31 -6.73 -9.00
C GLU A 122 -15.54 -5.46 -8.62
N LEU A 123 -14.25 -5.57 -8.29
CA LEU A 123 -13.39 -4.40 -8.02
C LEU A 123 -13.23 -3.53 -9.26
N ASN A 124 -12.94 -4.13 -10.41
CA ASN A 124 -12.82 -3.42 -11.67
C ASN A 124 -14.17 -2.76 -12.04
N THR A 125 -15.28 -3.44 -11.82
CA THR A 125 -16.62 -2.85 -11.99
C THR A 125 -16.85 -1.67 -11.05
N ALA A 126 -16.44 -1.77 -9.78
CA ALA A 126 -16.56 -0.71 -8.79
C ALA A 126 -15.66 0.51 -9.11
N LEU A 127 -14.47 0.29 -9.67
CA LEU A 127 -13.51 1.34 -10.03
C LEU A 127 -13.90 2.06 -11.31
N TYR A 128 -14.25 1.31 -12.37
CA TYR A 128 -14.51 1.88 -13.70
C TYR A 128 -15.98 2.14 -13.98
N LYS A 129 -16.90 1.75 -13.08
CA LYS A 129 -18.36 1.86 -13.23
C LYS A 129 -18.89 1.20 -14.51
N GLN A 130 -18.23 0.14 -14.96
CA GLN A 130 -18.57 -0.63 -16.15
C GLN A 130 -18.61 -2.11 -15.75
N SER A 131 -19.60 -2.86 -16.21
CA SER A 131 -19.65 -4.30 -15.96
C SER A 131 -18.48 -4.97 -16.67
N ILE A 132 -17.51 -5.43 -15.88
CA ILE A 132 -16.30 -6.12 -16.33
C ILE A 132 -16.47 -7.57 -15.87
N THR A 133 -16.58 -8.50 -16.82
CA THR A 133 -16.69 -9.95 -16.57
C THR A 133 -15.63 -10.68 -17.36
N TYR A 134 -14.38 -10.26 -17.22
CA TYR A 134 -13.25 -10.82 -17.97
C TYR A 134 -12.44 -11.83 -17.16
N HIS A 135 -12.94 -12.29 -15.99
CA HIS A 135 -12.18 -13.11 -15.06
C HIS A 135 -10.82 -12.47 -14.74
N THR A 136 -10.84 -11.16 -14.53
CA THR A 136 -9.65 -10.37 -14.19
C THR A 136 -9.08 -10.83 -12.85
N ASN A 137 -7.78 -10.70 -12.69
CA ASN A 137 -7.04 -11.03 -11.47
C ASN A 137 -6.14 -9.86 -11.00
N THR A 138 -6.35 -8.68 -11.58
CA THR A 138 -5.63 -7.45 -11.24
C THR A 138 -6.48 -6.24 -11.61
N ILE A 139 -6.32 -5.14 -10.88
CA ILE A 139 -6.84 -3.82 -11.26
C ILE A 139 -5.78 -2.95 -11.94
N LEU A 140 -4.57 -3.46 -12.13
CA LEU A 140 -3.41 -2.73 -12.62
C LEU A 140 -3.05 -3.13 -14.06
N SER A 141 -2.55 -2.15 -14.82
CA SER A 141 -1.87 -2.41 -16.09
C SER A 141 -0.53 -3.12 -15.89
N SER A 142 0.02 -3.71 -16.96
CA SER A 142 1.35 -4.35 -16.91
C SER A 142 2.45 -3.37 -16.47
N ALA A 143 2.42 -2.13 -16.97
CA ALA A 143 3.36 -1.09 -16.58
C ALA A 143 3.24 -0.72 -15.09
N GLU A 144 2.01 -0.57 -14.59
CA GLU A 144 1.73 -0.30 -13.18
C GLU A 144 2.21 -1.44 -12.27
N ARG A 145 2.02 -2.71 -12.66
CA ARG A 145 2.52 -3.86 -11.91
C ARG A 145 4.05 -3.91 -11.87
N ALA A 146 4.72 -3.61 -12.98
CA ALA A 146 6.17 -3.55 -13.02
C ALA A 146 6.72 -2.43 -12.12
N GLU A 147 6.07 -1.27 -12.10
CA GLU A 147 6.42 -0.17 -11.21
C GLU A 147 6.19 -0.52 -9.73
N LEU A 148 5.06 -1.15 -9.41
CA LEU A 148 4.75 -1.61 -8.06
C LEU A 148 5.75 -2.66 -7.56
N LEU A 149 6.13 -3.61 -8.40
CA LEU A 149 7.17 -4.60 -8.08
C LEU A 149 8.55 -3.96 -7.88
N HIS A 150 8.89 -2.95 -8.68
CA HIS A 150 10.13 -2.22 -8.51
C HIS A 150 10.14 -1.45 -7.18
N LEU A 151 9.05 -0.74 -6.86
CA LEU A 151 8.90 -0.02 -5.60
C LEU A 151 8.95 -0.96 -4.40
N SER A 152 8.28 -2.11 -4.45
CA SER A 152 8.26 -3.07 -3.35
C SER A 152 9.65 -3.61 -3.02
N ARG A 153 10.42 -4.02 -4.04
CA ARG A 153 11.82 -4.44 -3.89
C ARG A 153 12.70 -3.32 -3.32
N LEU A 154 12.54 -2.10 -3.82
CA LEU A 154 13.31 -0.95 -3.35
C LEU A 154 13.05 -0.67 -1.87
N ILE A 155 11.80 -0.71 -1.44
CA ILE A 155 11.44 -0.53 -0.03
C ILE A 155 12.03 -1.67 0.83
N GLN A 156 11.98 -2.91 0.37
CA GLN A 156 12.60 -4.04 1.08
C GLN A 156 14.11 -3.86 1.24
N GLU A 157 14.81 -3.44 0.19
CA GLU A 157 16.26 -3.16 0.24
C GLU A 157 16.58 -2.05 1.26
N LEU A 158 15.85 -0.93 1.19
CA LEU A 158 16.02 0.18 2.12
C LEU A 158 15.71 -0.24 3.56
N CYS A 159 14.65 -1.02 3.78
CA CYS A 159 14.31 -1.55 5.10
C CYS A 159 15.44 -2.44 5.64
N GLY A 160 16.00 -3.33 4.81
CA GLY A 160 17.14 -4.17 5.15
C GLY A 160 18.37 -3.36 5.57
N LYS A 161 18.67 -2.28 4.85
CA LYS A 161 19.77 -1.36 5.19
C LYS A 161 19.50 -0.60 6.48
N THR A 162 18.27 -0.14 6.73
CA THR A 162 17.90 0.50 8.01
C THR A 162 18.14 -0.44 9.17
N ARG A 163 17.63 -1.67 9.10
CA ARG A 163 17.78 -2.69 10.15
C ARG A 163 19.23 -3.09 10.41
N SER A 164 20.07 -3.02 9.37
CA SER A 164 21.50 -3.33 9.43
C SER A 164 22.37 -2.13 9.83
N ASN A 165 21.79 -0.99 10.23
CA ASN A 165 22.48 0.26 10.52
C ASN A 165 23.35 0.78 9.36
N GLN A 166 22.91 0.53 8.12
CA GLN A 166 23.58 0.95 6.87
C GLN A 166 22.85 2.09 6.17
N ALA A 167 22.07 2.89 6.91
CA ALA A 167 21.29 4.00 6.36
C ALA A 167 22.15 5.03 5.60
N ASN A 168 23.41 5.23 6.01
CA ASN A 168 24.39 6.08 5.34
C ASN A 168 24.83 5.58 3.94
N THR A 169 24.54 4.32 3.60
CA THR A 169 24.86 3.73 2.28
C THR A 169 23.68 3.81 1.29
N MET A 170 22.53 4.30 1.75
CA MET A 170 21.35 4.44 0.91
C MET A 170 21.57 5.53 -0.13
N LYS A 171 21.23 5.24 -1.39
CA LYS A 171 21.25 6.27 -2.42
C LYS A 171 20.10 7.24 -2.18
N ARG A 172 20.40 8.52 -2.28
CA ARG A 172 19.41 9.60 -2.12
C ARG A 172 18.29 9.53 -3.16
N THR A 173 18.61 9.09 -4.38
CA THR A 173 17.63 8.87 -5.47
C THR A 173 16.58 7.85 -5.09
N ASP A 174 17.02 6.73 -4.51
CA ASP A 174 16.16 5.60 -4.14
C ASP A 174 15.24 6.02 -2.98
N MET A 175 15.81 6.70 -1.99
CA MET A 175 15.05 7.29 -0.87
C MET A 175 14.02 8.32 -1.36
N MET A 176 14.38 9.17 -2.33
CA MET A 176 13.47 10.17 -2.90
C MET A 176 12.34 9.51 -3.68
N GLN A 177 12.65 8.45 -4.45
CA GLN A 177 11.66 7.72 -5.22
C GLN A 177 10.61 7.08 -4.30
N VAL A 178 11.04 6.41 -3.22
CA VAL A 178 10.11 5.83 -2.24
C VAL A 178 9.34 6.92 -1.48
N TYR A 179 10.01 8.00 -1.11
CA TYR A 179 9.36 9.11 -0.42
C TYR A 179 8.24 9.73 -1.25
N THR A 180 8.53 10.07 -2.51
CA THR A 180 7.58 10.72 -3.43
C THR A 180 6.45 9.79 -3.86
N ALA A 181 6.75 8.52 -4.13
CA ALA A 181 5.74 7.57 -4.59
C ALA A 181 4.88 6.98 -3.47
N VAL A 182 5.40 6.87 -2.24
CA VAL A 182 4.74 6.14 -1.15
C VAL A 182 4.61 6.96 0.13
N SER A 183 5.72 7.33 0.77
CA SER A 183 5.66 7.91 2.12
C SER A 183 4.90 9.24 2.18
N TYR A 184 5.11 10.12 1.20
CA TYR A 184 4.44 11.42 1.16
C TYR A 184 2.94 11.29 0.86
N PRO A 185 2.49 10.57 -0.19
CA PRO A 185 1.05 10.36 -0.40
C PRO A 185 0.38 9.57 0.74
N ALA A 186 1.07 8.63 1.41
CA ALA A 186 0.54 7.89 2.55
C ALA A 186 0.18 8.77 3.75
N MET A 187 0.83 9.94 3.90
CA MET A 187 0.46 10.92 4.92
C MET A 187 -0.95 11.49 4.69
N TRP A 188 -1.30 11.75 3.44
CA TRP A 188 -2.61 12.29 3.04
C TRP A 188 -3.72 11.24 3.11
N ILE A 189 -3.40 10.00 2.75
CA ILE A 189 -4.32 8.85 2.91
C ILE A 189 -4.55 8.52 4.41
N GLY A 190 -3.57 8.82 5.27
CA GLY A 190 -3.62 8.56 6.70
C GLY A 190 -3.23 7.13 7.08
N LEU A 191 -2.25 6.56 6.37
CA LEU A 191 -1.65 5.25 6.63
C LEU A 191 -0.19 5.32 7.13
N GLY A 192 0.55 6.39 6.82
CA GLY A 192 1.93 6.54 7.31
C GLY A 192 2.83 5.35 6.95
N GLU A 193 3.52 4.79 7.95
CA GLU A 193 4.42 3.64 7.80
C GLU A 193 3.73 2.35 7.32
N ASP A 194 2.42 2.21 7.55
CA ASP A 194 1.66 1.02 7.13
C ASP A 194 1.68 0.85 5.61
N ALA A 195 1.68 1.97 4.89
CA ALA A 195 1.72 1.96 3.42
C ALA A 195 3.05 1.40 2.90
N LEU A 196 4.17 1.66 3.59
CA LEU A 196 5.47 1.11 3.19
C LEU A 196 5.49 -0.40 3.37
N ASP A 197 4.98 -0.88 4.50
CA ASP A 197 4.94 -2.32 4.78
C ASP A 197 4.01 -3.07 3.81
N LEU A 198 2.83 -2.50 3.54
CA LEU A 198 1.90 -3.04 2.54
C LEU A 198 2.54 -3.08 1.15
N VAL A 199 3.13 -1.99 0.67
CA VAL A 199 3.78 -1.97 -0.65
C VAL A 199 4.94 -2.96 -0.71
N ALA A 200 5.77 -3.03 0.33
CA ALA A 200 6.87 -4.00 0.39
C ALA A 200 6.39 -5.45 0.34
N SER A 201 5.19 -5.75 0.88
CA SER A 201 4.61 -7.10 0.80
C SER A 201 4.26 -7.55 -0.62
N TYR A 202 4.16 -6.63 -1.60
CA TYR A 202 3.86 -6.97 -2.99
C TYR A 202 4.92 -7.90 -3.61
N ALA A 203 6.21 -7.66 -3.32
CA ALA A 203 7.29 -8.51 -3.85
C ALA A 203 7.17 -9.95 -3.35
N ASP A 204 6.74 -10.13 -2.10
CA ASP A 204 6.70 -11.44 -1.44
C ASP A 204 5.77 -12.44 -2.15
N TYR A 205 4.72 -11.95 -2.82
CA TYR A 205 3.80 -12.82 -3.56
C TYR A 205 3.89 -12.69 -5.09
N ALA A 206 4.30 -11.54 -5.64
CA ALA A 206 4.46 -11.39 -7.09
C ALA A 206 5.56 -12.30 -7.65
N GLU A 207 6.50 -12.73 -6.80
CA GLU A 207 7.63 -13.60 -7.14
C GLU A 207 7.38 -15.08 -6.80
N ASP A 208 6.22 -15.41 -6.20
CA ASP A 208 5.92 -16.79 -5.83
C ASP A 208 5.21 -17.54 -6.98
N ALA A 209 5.77 -18.68 -7.38
CA ALA A 209 5.19 -19.55 -8.39
C ALA A 209 3.86 -20.19 -7.94
N ASN A 210 3.61 -20.29 -6.63
CA ASN A 210 2.36 -20.78 -6.07
C ASN A 210 1.60 -19.64 -5.39
N VAL A 211 0.75 -19.01 -6.19
CA VAL A 211 -0.14 -17.91 -5.81
C VAL A 211 -0.94 -18.20 -4.53
N GLU A 212 -1.56 -19.38 -4.42
CA GLU A 212 -2.37 -19.76 -3.25
C GLU A 212 -1.53 -19.89 -1.98
N ASN A 213 -0.33 -20.48 -2.09
CA ASN A 213 0.59 -20.60 -0.98
C ASN A 213 1.12 -19.22 -0.55
N ALA A 214 1.48 -18.36 -1.50
CA ALA A 214 1.96 -17.02 -1.24
C ALA A 214 0.90 -16.16 -0.52
N ARG A 215 -0.35 -16.22 -0.99
CA ARG A 215 -1.49 -15.54 -0.35
C ARG A 215 -1.63 -15.93 1.12
N ARG A 216 -1.50 -17.23 1.41
CA ARG A 216 -1.73 -17.80 2.76
C ARG A 216 -0.52 -17.77 3.69
N SER A 217 0.70 -17.57 3.19
CA SER A 217 1.92 -17.67 4.01
C SER A 217 2.83 -16.44 3.97
N LYS A 218 2.68 -15.56 2.97
CA LYS A 218 3.60 -14.44 2.71
C LYS A 218 2.97 -13.06 2.73
N THR A 219 1.64 -12.97 2.68
CA THR A 219 0.94 -11.69 2.85
C THR A 219 1.15 -11.15 4.25
N LEU A 220 0.96 -9.84 4.44
CA LEU A 220 1.05 -9.22 5.75
C LEU A 220 0.08 -9.88 6.77
N LEU A 221 -1.13 -10.21 6.32
CA LEU A 221 -2.13 -10.97 7.08
C LEU A 221 -1.62 -12.36 7.44
N ALA A 222 -1.00 -13.08 6.51
CA ALA A 222 -0.43 -14.39 6.73
C ALA A 222 0.82 -14.36 7.65
N HIS A 223 1.68 -13.36 7.52
CA HIS A 223 2.87 -13.19 8.34
C HIS A 223 2.52 -13.14 9.83
N TRP A 224 1.40 -12.50 10.17
CA TRP A 224 0.90 -12.44 11.53
C TRP A 224 0.10 -13.69 11.92
N ALA A 225 -0.55 -14.34 10.96
CA ALA A 225 -1.19 -15.64 11.17
C ALA A 225 -0.20 -16.77 11.51
N CYS A 226 0.96 -16.82 10.86
CA CYS A 226 1.92 -17.91 11.06
C CYS A 226 2.78 -17.77 12.33
N ASN A 227 2.78 -16.60 12.98
CA ASN A 227 3.58 -16.34 14.19
C ASN A 227 2.87 -16.76 15.50
N GLN A 228 1.84 -17.61 15.41
CA GLN A 228 1.00 -18.10 16.52
C GLN A 228 1.73 -18.89 17.62
N ASN A 229 3.01 -19.25 17.44
CA ASN A 229 3.81 -19.96 18.43
C ASN A 229 4.33 -19.11 19.60
N ARG A 230 3.80 -17.90 19.78
CA ARG A 230 4.01 -17.08 20.99
C ARG A 230 2.65 -16.83 21.62
N THR A 231 2.60 -16.85 22.94
CA THR A 231 1.44 -16.73 23.86
C THR A 231 0.39 -15.62 23.59
N ASN A 232 0.48 -14.88 22.47
CA ASN A 232 -0.41 -13.80 22.03
C ASN A 232 -0.98 -13.96 20.60
N GLY A 233 -0.80 -15.10 19.91
CA GLY A 233 -1.13 -15.24 18.47
C GLY A 233 -2.55 -14.83 18.05
N GLU A 234 -3.57 -15.14 18.85
CA GLU A 234 -4.96 -14.73 18.59
C GLU A 234 -5.14 -13.21 18.69
N ARG A 235 -4.48 -12.56 19.66
CA ARG A 235 -4.52 -11.10 19.84
C ARG A 235 -3.87 -10.40 18.65
N ASP A 236 -2.73 -10.90 18.19
CA ASP A 236 -1.97 -10.31 17.09
C ASP A 236 -2.73 -10.46 15.76
N MET A 237 -3.38 -11.61 15.54
CA MET A 237 -4.31 -11.81 14.43
C MET A 237 -5.49 -10.82 14.47
N LYS A 238 -6.14 -10.67 15.62
CA LYS A 238 -7.28 -9.75 15.78
C LYS A 238 -6.85 -8.29 15.53
N ALA A 239 -5.66 -7.90 16.00
CA ALA A 239 -5.08 -6.59 15.72
C ALA A 239 -4.85 -6.39 14.22
N SER A 240 -4.30 -7.40 13.53
CA SER A 240 -4.03 -7.38 12.10
C SER A 240 -5.28 -7.19 11.25
N LEU A 241 -6.35 -7.91 11.57
CA LEU A 241 -7.65 -7.78 10.89
C LEU A 241 -8.28 -6.40 11.15
N ASN A 242 -8.09 -5.83 12.35
CA ASN A 242 -8.45 -4.44 12.63
C ASN A 242 -7.65 -3.45 11.77
N SER A 243 -6.34 -3.65 11.63
CA SER A 243 -5.50 -2.83 10.76
C SER A 243 -5.96 -2.92 9.31
N CYS A 244 -6.25 -4.12 8.83
CA CYS A 244 -6.75 -4.36 7.47
C CYS A 244 -8.10 -3.67 7.23
N THR A 245 -9.03 -3.78 8.18
CA THR A 245 -10.34 -3.08 8.12
C THR A 245 -10.15 -1.57 7.97
N ARG A 246 -9.26 -0.99 8.77
CA ARG A 246 -8.94 0.44 8.71
C ARG A 246 -8.22 0.82 7.42
N ALA A 247 -7.30 -0.01 6.93
CA ALA A 247 -6.63 0.19 5.66
C ALA A 247 -7.66 0.24 4.52
N ILE A 248 -8.59 -0.73 4.47
CA ILE A 248 -9.70 -0.78 3.51
C ILE A 248 -10.47 0.54 3.50
N GLU A 249 -10.83 1.07 4.68
CA GLU A 249 -11.56 2.34 4.77
C GLU A 249 -10.77 3.53 4.21
N LYS A 250 -9.46 3.61 4.52
CA LYS A 250 -8.61 4.71 4.06
C LYS A 250 -8.39 4.67 2.55
N ILE A 251 -8.05 3.51 2.01
CA ILE A 251 -7.69 3.35 0.59
C ILE A 251 -8.91 3.39 -0.32
N SER A 252 -10.07 2.95 0.16
CA SER A 252 -11.29 2.91 -0.65
C SER A 252 -11.98 4.27 -0.75
N PHE A 253 -11.70 5.22 0.15
CA PHE A 253 -12.32 6.55 0.09
C PHE A 253 -12.00 7.25 -1.25
N PRO A 254 -12.95 7.97 -1.87
CA PRO A 254 -14.37 8.10 -1.53
C PRO A 254 -15.29 7.02 -2.16
N ASN A 255 -14.74 5.98 -2.78
CA ASN A 255 -15.49 4.94 -3.48
C ASN A 255 -16.05 3.86 -2.53
N GLY A 256 -17.28 4.06 -2.08
CA GLY A 256 -18.00 3.10 -1.22
C GLY A 256 -18.18 1.71 -1.86
N ASN A 257 -18.24 1.59 -3.19
CA ASN A 257 -18.39 0.29 -3.84
C ASN A 257 -17.11 -0.55 -3.70
N VAL A 258 -15.94 0.06 -3.86
CA VAL A 258 -14.64 -0.61 -3.62
C VAL A 258 -14.57 -1.08 -2.17
N GLN A 259 -14.98 -0.23 -1.23
CA GLN A 259 -15.04 -0.57 0.18
C GLN A 259 -15.94 -1.79 0.45
N CYS A 260 -17.12 -1.86 -0.17
CA CYS A 260 -18.04 -2.98 -0.04
C CYS A 260 -17.46 -4.29 -0.60
N VAL A 261 -16.71 -4.25 -1.71
CA VAL A 261 -16.08 -5.46 -2.27
C VAL A 261 -14.97 -5.96 -1.34
N LEU A 262 -14.09 -5.07 -0.88
CA LEU A 262 -12.99 -5.45 0.01
C LEU A 262 -13.46 -5.92 1.39
N ARG A 263 -14.52 -5.31 1.95
CA ARG A 263 -15.11 -5.77 3.23
C ARG A 263 -15.71 -7.17 3.11
N ARG A 264 -16.43 -7.48 2.02
CA ARG A 264 -16.94 -8.84 1.77
C ARG A 264 -15.80 -9.85 1.63
N ALA A 265 -14.71 -9.49 0.97
CA ALA A 265 -13.53 -10.35 0.87
C ALA A 265 -12.90 -10.61 2.26
N LEU A 266 -12.81 -9.58 3.11
CA LEU A 266 -12.34 -9.73 4.49
C LEU A 266 -13.25 -10.65 5.32
N GLU A 267 -14.57 -10.48 5.23
CA GLU A 267 -15.53 -11.33 5.93
C GLU A 267 -15.42 -12.80 5.49
N LYS A 268 -15.29 -13.05 4.18
CA LYS A 268 -15.05 -14.39 3.63
C LYS A 268 -13.74 -14.98 4.18
N TYR A 269 -12.64 -14.22 4.15
CA TYR A 269 -11.35 -14.65 4.70
C TYR A 269 -11.45 -15.03 6.19
N GLN A 270 -12.15 -14.24 7.00
CA GLN A 270 -12.37 -14.54 8.42
C GLN A 270 -13.18 -15.82 8.62
N GLN A 271 -14.25 -16.02 7.84
CA GLN A 271 -15.08 -17.23 7.90
C GLN A 271 -14.28 -18.48 7.52
N GLU A 272 -13.52 -18.44 6.42
CA GLU A 272 -12.69 -19.55 5.97
C GLU A 272 -11.56 -19.89 6.96
N SER A 273 -11.08 -18.87 7.69
CA SER A 273 -10.04 -19.03 8.70
C SER A 273 -10.59 -19.38 10.09
N GLY A 274 -11.92 -19.46 10.26
CA GLY A 274 -12.57 -19.71 11.56
C GLY A 274 -12.34 -18.62 12.61
N ILE A 275 -12.10 -17.37 12.18
CA ILE A 275 -11.79 -16.24 13.06
C ILE A 275 -13.09 -15.46 13.31
N GLU A 276 -13.38 -15.16 14.58
CA GLU A 276 -14.53 -14.34 14.92
C GLU A 276 -14.44 -12.94 14.31
N PRO A 277 -15.58 -12.34 13.91
CA PRO A 277 -15.61 -10.95 13.44
C PRO A 277 -14.94 -10.02 14.45
N VAL A 278 -14.08 -9.14 13.96
CA VAL A 278 -13.33 -8.26 14.85
C VAL A 278 -14.21 -7.08 15.27
N GLU A 279 -14.44 -6.95 16.59
CA GLU A 279 -15.09 -5.78 17.15
C GLU A 279 -14.22 -4.53 16.99
N TYR A 280 -14.89 -3.48 16.52
CA TYR A 280 -14.31 -2.17 16.23
C TYR A 280 -13.90 -1.48 17.54
N GLY A 281 -12.60 -1.32 17.83
CA GLY A 281 -12.22 -0.48 18.98
C GLY A 281 -10.85 -0.62 19.66
N SER A 282 -9.94 -1.48 19.23
CA SER A 282 -8.61 -1.55 19.87
C SER A 282 -7.48 -1.33 18.87
N ILE A 283 -6.60 -0.37 19.19
CA ILE A 283 -5.45 0.01 18.38
C ILE A 283 -4.49 -1.18 18.28
N CYS A 284 -4.17 -1.60 17.06
CA CYS A 284 -2.79 -1.84 16.67
C CYS A 284 -2.67 -1.92 15.15
N TYR A 285 -1.58 -1.33 14.65
CA TYR A 285 -0.99 -1.58 13.35
C TYR A 285 0.26 -2.38 13.63
N PRO A 286 0.22 -3.73 13.56
CA PRO A 286 1.49 -4.41 13.50
C PRO A 286 2.12 -3.91 12.19
N VAL A 287 3.32 -3.38 12.30
CA VAL A 287 4.16 -3.05 11.16
C VAL A 287 5.36 -3.95 11.33
N ARG A 288 5.74 -4.68 10.28
CA ARG A 288 6.92 -5.54 10.32
C ARG A 288 8.12 -4.70 10.76
N GLU A 289 9.02 -5.32 11.52
CA GLU A 289 10.18 -4.64 12.08
C GLU A 289 10.97 -3.90 10.99
N GLY A 290 11.36 -2.65 11.27
CA GLY A 290 12.19 -1.81 10.40
C GLY A 290 11.44 -0.82 9.51
N TYR A 291 10.16 -1.03 9.20
CA TYR A 291 9.42 -0.08 8.34
C TYR A 291 9.08 1.24 9.07
N SER A 292 8.80 1.22 10.38
CA SER A 292 8.62 2.45 11.17
C SER A 292 9.91 3.29 11.24
N ASP A 293 11.06 2.64 11.38
CA ASP A 293 12.36 3.31 11.39
C ASP A 293 12.69 3.89 10.01
N LEU A 294 12.42 3.12 8.95
CA LEU A 294 12.59 3.57 7.57
C LEU A 294 11.68 4.76 7.26
N TYR A 295 10.42 4.73 7.69
CA TYR A 295 9.48 5.85 7.54
C TYR A 295 9.97 7.10 8.28
N THR A 296 10.44 6.94 9.52
CA THR A 296 10.99 8.03 10.32
C THR A 296 12.24 8.62 9.67
N LEU A 297 13.15 7.77 9.17
CA LEU A 297 14.35 8.18 8.45
C LEU A 297 13.98 9.02 7.23
N MET A 298 13.07 8.51 6.38
CA MET A 298 12.59 9.25 5.22
C MET A 298 12.01 10.61 5.62
N ARG A 299 11.17 10.67 6.65
CA ARG A 299 10.56 11.94 7.07
C ARG A 299 11.58 12.94 7.66
N GLY A 300 12.59 12.43 8.37
CA GLY A 300 13.62 13.24 9.00
C GLY A 300 14.63 13.81 8.01
N SER A 301 14.99 13.05 6.97
CA SER A 301 15.98 13.45 5.96
C SER A 301 15.58 14.66 5.12
N TRP A 302 14.29 15.00 5.07
CA TRP A 302 13.78 16.08 4.20
C TRP A 302 13.40 17.36 4.95
N ARG A 303 13.17 17.29 6.27
CA ARG A 303 12.88 18.50 7.08
C ARG A 303 14.07 19.47 7.15
N THR A 304 15.29 18.99 6.94
CA THR A 304 16.50 19.82 7.04
C THR A 304 16.77 20.69 5.81
N GLU A 305 16.05 20.50 4.71
CA GLU A 305 16.26 21.29 3.47
C GLU A 305 15.12 22.27 3.18
N GLU A 306 13.87 21.98 3.55
CA GLU A 306 12.78 22.96 3.42
C GLU A 306 12.94 24.13 4.41
N ASP A 307 13.57 23.92 5.57
CA ASP A 307 13.95 25.00 6.50
C ASP A 307 15.12 25.88 6.00
N GLN A 308 15.73 25.56 4.84
CA GLN A 308 16.71 26.41 4.16
C GLN A 308 16.14 27.13 2.92
N ILE A 309 14.88 26.88 2.57
CA ILE A 309 14.17 27.59 1.49
C ILE A 309 13.00 28.35 2.11
N VAL A 310 13.32 29.24 3.05
CA VAL A 310 12.44 30.35 3.42
C VAL A 310 13.22 31.62 3.10
N PHE A 311 12.69 32.37 2.13
CA PHE A 311 13.14 33.70 1.71
C PHE A 311 13.12 34.70 2.86
#